data_AF-A0EZV6-F1
#
_entry.id   AF-A0EZV6-F1
#
_cell.length_a   1.000
_cell.length_b   1.000
_cell.length_c   1.000
_cell.angle_alpha   90.00
_cell.angle_beta   90.00
_cell.angle_gamma   90.00
#
_symmetry.space_group_name_H-M   'P 1'
#
loop_
_entity.id
_entity.type
_entity.pdbx_description
1 polymer ?
#
loop_
_entity_poly.entity_id
_entity_poly.type
_entity_poly.pdbx_seq_one_letter_code
_entity_poly.pdbx_strand_id
1 'polypeptide(L)'
;IPVTYQKTVVNQNQDFEAATGFFTCKVAGVYYFTFHSAAKVSMCLRLASEALPNKLGFCGYNRNNEQVLSGGAVLQLAVGQRVW
;
A
#
# COMPACT_ATOMS: atom_id res chain seq x y z
N ILE A 1 7.35 2.64 -9.17
CA ILE A 1 6.64 1.46 -9.70
C ILE A 1 5.84 0.88 -8.53
N PRO A 2 4.53 0.60 -8.70
CA PRO A 2 3.71 -0.01 -7.66
C PRO A 2 4.17 -1.43 -7.31
N VAL A 3 3.87 -1.88 -6.08
CA VAL A 3 4.01 -3.29 -5.70
C VAL A 3 2.78 -4.04 -6.21
N THR A 4 2.98 -5.15 -6.92
CA THR A 4 1.91 -6.02 -7.41
C THR A 4 1.76 -7.25 -6.51
N TYR A 5 0.59 -7.89 -6.59
CA TYR A 5 0.21 -8.99 -5.72
C TYR A 5 -0.22 -10.18 -6.56
N GLN A 6 0.37 -11.36 -6.30
CA GLN A 6 0.06 -12.58 -7.05
C GLN A 6 -1.27 -13.20 -6.60
N LYS A 7 -1.71 -12.93 -5.37
CA LYS A 7 -2.92 -13.51 -4.79
C LYS A 7 -3.74 -12.45 -4.05
N THR A 8 -5.04 -12.43 -4.34
CA THR A 8 -6.03 -11.64 -3.61
C THR A 8 -6.73 -12.54 -2.60
N VAL A 9 -6.67 -12.18 -1.31
CA VAL A 9 -7.38 -12.93 -0.25
C VAL A 9 -8.83 -12.44 -0.14
N VAL A 10 -9.03 -11.13 -0.08
CA VAL A 10 -10.34 -10.46 -0.06
C VAL A 10 -10.26 -9.23 -0.97
N ASN A 11 -11.30 -9.02 -1.79
CA ASN A 11 -11.45 -7.80 -2.61
C ASN A 11 -12.94 -7.54 -2.87
N GLN A 12 -13.65 -7.23 -1.79
CA GLN A 12 -15.04 -6.86 -1.86
C GLN A 12 -15.18 -5.55 -2.65
N ASN A 13 -16.19 -5.45 -3.52
CA ASN A 13 -16.43 -4.34 -4.46
C ASN A 13 -15.44 -4.22 -5.63
N GLN A 14 -14.38 -5.04 -5.68
CA GLN A 14 -13.40 -5.05 -6.77
C GLN A 14 -12.75 -3.67 -6.99
N ASP A 15 -12.38 -3.00 -5.89
CA ASP A 15 -11.75 -1.67 -5.91
C ASP A 15 -10.21 -1.76 -6.00
N PHE A 16 -9.66 -2.96 -5.77
CA PHE A 16 -8.23 -3.25 -5.86
C PHE A 16 -7.90 -4.13 -7.07
N GLU A 17 -6.88 -3.75 -7.84
CA GLU A 17 -6.38 -4.52 -8.97
C GLU A 17 -4.98 -5.08 -8.66
N ALA A 18 -4.91 -6.37 -8.33
CA ALA A 18 -3.68 -7.00 -7.85
C ALA A 18 -2.53 -7.00 -8.87
N ALA A 19 -2.87 -7.10 -10.16
CA ALA A 19 -1.90 -7.08 -11.26
C ALA A 19 -1.20 -5.72 -11.42
N THR A 20 -1.86 -4.63 -11.02
CA THR A 20 -1.32 -3.27 -11.12
C THR A 20 -0.90 -2.68 -9.78
N GLY A 21 -1.41 -3.23 -8.67
CA GLY A 21 -1.14 -2.77 -7.31
C GLY A 21 -1.99 -1.58 -6.87
N PHE A 22 -2.93 -1.12 -7.70
CA PHE A 22 -3.74 0.05 -7.40
C PHE A 22 -5.04 -0.32 -6.69
N PHE A 23 -5.32 0.40 -5.62
CA PHE A 23 -6.67 0.63 -5.14
C PHE A 23 -7.22 1.89 -5.82
N THR A 24 -8.44 1.84 -6.36
CA THR A 24 -9.14 2.98 -6.93
C THR A 24 -10.43 3.23 -6.16
N CYS A 25 -10.53 4.39 -5.51
CA CYS A 25 -11.67 4.76 -4.70
C CYS A 25 -12.96 4.85 -5.54
N LYS A 26 -13.97 4.00 -5.25
CA LYS A 26 -15.30 4.11 -5.88
C LYS A 26 -16.32 4.87 -5.02
N VAL A 27 -16.10 4.93 -3.71
CA VAL A 27 -16.98 5.62 -2.75
C VAL A 27 -16.13 6.60 -1.95
N ALA A 28 -16.43 7.90 -2.01
CA ALA A 28 -15.67 8.89 -1.25
C ALA A 28 -15.77 8.62 0.26
N GLY A 29 -14.66 8.74 0.98
CA GLY A 29 -14.63 8.41 2.40
C GLY A 29 -13.24 8.41 3.03
N VAL A 30 -13.20 8.03 4.31
CA VAL A 30 -11.96 7.82 5.07
C VAL A 30 -11.60 6.34 5.01
N TYR A 31 -10.39 6.05 4.57
CA TYR A 31 -9.86 4.70 4.39
C TYR A 31 -8.60 4.51 5.22
N TYR A 32 -8.44 3.33 5.79
CA TYR A 32 -7.20 2.91 6.44
C TYR A 32 -6.46 1.93 5.53
N PHE A 33 -5.23 2.29 5.15
CA PHE A 33 -4.33 1.44 4.39
C PHE A 33 -3.22 0.94 5.29
N THR A 34 -2.92 -0.35 5.19
CA THR A 34 -1.80 -0.97 5.89
C THR A 34 -1.15 -2.04 5.03
N PHE A 35 0.14 -2.27 5.26
CA PHE A 35 0.88 -3.36 4.64
C PHE A 35 1.83 -3.99 5.65
N HIS A 36 2.17 -5.25 5.38
CA HIS A 36 3.21 -6.00 6.05
C HIS A 36 4.06 -6.68 4.98
N SER A 37 5.38 -6.50 5.03
CA SER A 37 6.31 -7.07 4.07
C SER A 37 7.47 -7.75 4.78
N ALA A 38 7.65 -9.04 4.53
CA ALA A 38 8.75 -9.83 5.07
C ALA A 38 9.93 -9.82 4.10
N ALA A 39 11.13 -9.49 4.57
CA ALA A 39 12.36 -9.69 3.80
C ALA A 39 13.58 -9.95 4.69
N LYS A 40 14.61 -10.51 4.05
CA LYS A 40 15.94 -10.74 4.65
C LYS A 40 16.95 -9.62 4.37
N VAL A 41 16.52 -8.60 3.62
CA VAL A 41 17.32 -7.45 3.20
C VAL A 41 16.73 -6.17 3.76
N SER A 42 17.55 -5.12 3.83
CA SER A 42 17.04 -3.77 4.09
C SER A 42 16.04 -3.37 2.99
N MET A 43 14.89 -2.83 3.38
CA MET A 43 13.85 -2.41 2.44
C MET A 43 13.29 -1.04 2.81
N CYS A 44 12.85 -0.31 1.78
CA CYS A 44 12.05 0.90 1.94
C CYS A 44 10.82 0.78 1.04
N LEU A 45 9.63 0.87 1.64
CA LEU A 45 8.36 0.93 0.94
C LEU A 45 7.76 2.32 1.08
N ARG A 46 6.94 2.71 0.09
CA ARG A 46 6.27 4.00 0.09
C ARG A 46 4.79 3.79 -0.19
N LEU A 47 3.94 4.26 0.71
CA LEU A 47 2.51 4.39 0.45
C LEU A 47 2.29 5.67 -0.35
N ALA A 48 1.75 5.53 -1.56
CA ALA A 48 1.51 6.61 -2.47
C ALA A 48 0.01 6.78 -2.71
N SER A 49 -0.43 8.03 -2.89
CA SER A 49 -1.81 8.34 -3.18
C SER A 49 -1.90 9.62 -3.99
N GLU A 50 -2.90 9.72 -4.86
CA GLU A 50 -3.25 10.97 -5.54
C GLU A 50 -3.85 12.02 -4.58
N ALA A 51 -4.24 11.61 -3.37
CA ALA A 51 -4.69 12.50 -2.31
C ALA A 51 -3.53 13.10 -1.48
N LEU A 52 -2.30 12.63 -1.69
CA LEU A 52 -1.14 13.07 -0.93
C LEU A 52 -0.20 13.92 -1.80
N PRO A 53 0.31 15.06 -1.28
CA PRO A 53 1.31 15.84 -2.00
C PRO A 53 2.67 15.10 -2.06
N ASN A 54 2.94 14.22 -1.09
CA ASN A 54 4.16 13.43 -1.00
C ASN A 54 3.85 12.00 -0.54
N LYS A 55 4.67 11.05 -0.98
CA LYS A 55 4.54 9.63 -0.58
C LYS A 55 5.03 9.44 0.86
N LEU A 56 4.35 8.59 1.62
CA LEU A 56 4.75 8.23 2.98
C LEU A 56 5.76 7.09 2.93
N GLY A 57 6.98 7.34 3.39
CA GLY A 57 8.08 6.37 3.36
C GLY A 57 8.23 5.59 4.66
N PHE A 58 8.45 4.28 4.54
CA PHE A 58 8.69 3.35 5.63
C PHE A 58 9.94 2.55 5.30
N CYS A 59 10.95 2.56 6.16
CA CYS A 59 12.20 1.85 5.94
C CYS A 59 12.54 0.95 7.13
N GLY A 60 12.93 -0.28 6.83
CA GLY A 60 13.47 -1.24 7.79
C GLY A 60 14.88 -1.65 7.36
N TYR A 61 15.84 -1.49 8.26
CA TYR A 61 17.24 -1.84 8.01
C TYR A 61 17.58 -3.16 8.67
N ASN A 62 18.17 -4.06 7.89
CA ASN A 62 18.37 -5.44 8.28
C ASN A 62 19.83 -5.86 8.10
N ARG A 63 20.26 -6.81 8.94
CA ARG A 63 21.58 -7.46 8.91
C ARG A 63 21.40 -8.99 8.79
N ASN A 64 20.80 -9.45 7.68
CA ASN A 64 20.61 -10.85 7.28
C ASN A 64 19.64 -11.73 8.11
N ASN A 65 18.79 -11.15 8.96
CA ASN A 65 17.72 -11.90 9.63
C ASN A 65 16.40 -11.75 8.88
N GLU A 66 15.41 -12.61 9.09
CA GLU A 66 14.07 -12.33 8.57
C GLU A 66 13.40 -11.25 9.42
N GLN A 67 12.89 -10.19 8.77
CA GLN A 67 12.20 -9.10 9.43
C GLN A 67 10.93 -8.72 8.67
N VAL A 68 9.94 -8.24 9.41
CA VAL A 68 8.68 -7.71 8.85
C VAL A 68 8.69 -6.19 8.96
N LEU A 69 8.67 -5.50 7.82
CA LEU A 69 8.38 -4.06 7.76
C LEU A 69 6.86 -3.88 7.67
N SER A 70 6.31 -3.09 8.59
CA SER A 70 4.89 -2.73 8.59
C SER A 70 4.74 -1.22 8.45
N GLY A 71 3.65 -0.80 7.81
CA GLY A 71 3.32 0.61 7.65
C GLY A 71 1.84 0.80 7.36
N GLY A 72 1.39 2.05 7.45
CA GLY A 72 0.01 2.39 7.14
C GLY A 72 -0.30 3.86 7.35
N ALA A 73 -1.46 4.28 6.84
CA ALA A 73 -1.97 5.62 6.99
C ALA A 73 -3.50 5.63 6.86
N VAL A 74 -4.12 6.62 7.49
CA VAL A 74 -5.53 6.96 7.26
C VAL A 74 -5.58 8.07 6.23
N LEU A 75 -6.35 7.88 5.16
CA LEU A 75 -6.48 8.82 4.05
C LEU A 75 -7.96 9.14 3.81
N GLN A 76 -8.25 10.43 3.60
CA GLN A 76 -9.51 10.87 3.01
C GLN A 76 -9.37 10.81 1.50
N LEU A 77 -10.27 10.08 0.82
CA LEU A 77 -10.26 9.92 -0.63
C LEU A 77 -11.54 10.46 -1.26
N ALA A 78 -11.39 11.09 -2.42
CA ALA A 78 -12.46 11.36 -3.38
C ALA A 78 -12.59 10.19 -4.37
N VAL A 79 -13.75 10.09 -5.03
CA VAL A 79 -13.99 9.09 -6.07
C VAL A 79 -12.96 9.23 -7.19
N GLY A 80 -12.42 8.10 -7.63
CA GLY A 80 -11.39 8.01 -8.67
C GLY A 80 -9.95 8.13 -8.16
N GLN A 81 -9.73 8.65 -6.95
CA GLN A 81 -8.37 8.76 -6.41
C GLN A 81 -7.78 7.38 -6.11
N ARG A 82 -6.50 7.23 -6.47
CA ARG A 82 -5.76 5.97 -6.33
C ARG A 82 -4.84 5.95 -5.13
N VAL A 83 -4.60 4.75 -4.61
CA VAL A 83 -3.60 4.42 -3.57
C VAL A 83 -2.81 3.17 -3.98
N TRP A 84 -1.50 3.15 -3.75
CA TRP A 84 -0.61 2.02 -4.08
C TRP A 84 0.69 2.01 -3.27
#